data_AF-A0A820YDH6-F1
#
_entry.id   AF-A0A820YDH6-F1
#
_cell.length_a   1.000
_cell.length_b   1.000
_cell.length_c   1.000
_cell.angle_alpha   90.00
_cell.angle_beta   90.00
_cell.angle_gamma   90.00
#
_symmetry.space_group_name_H-M   'P 1'
#
loop_
_entity.id
_entity.type
_entity.pdbx_description
1 polymer ?
#
loop_
_entity_poly.entity_id
_entity_poly.type
_entity_poly.pdbx_seq_one_letter_code
_entity_poly.pdbx_strand_id
1 'polypeptide(L)'
;MTYDEEIENTRNIYISKPIRCIALALALTYYFRLPTQDDNEQRRDNKTPTREKLAEILSQYISDFVFIIQNELERFVNTNHFMIPHSVAVNQAIREHIFSIVVCICTRTPLCIIGAPGQSKTLSFQIVLQNLQGSQLSTKKFCKRLPSIDPFFCLGSKYTRSEDIAYVFERAIKREQHYEQNRINTRCVVFLDEASLPDERKMVLKVLHPYLDECRVAFVAVANKAFDAANANRMVCIYRSLPSEEDQQVLAYGCLGLEINLQQSRYATTRLEKIISGLCQGYRRILTCPHIPQIFHDRDFIYMLRELRFDLPTTTTTSDDQTTAISGITPISLLHALEDHFNGIDKVEFR
;
A
#
# COMPACT_ATOMS: atom_id res chain seq x y z
N MET A 1 -28.56 -16.15 -2.51
CA MET A 1 -27.51 -16.24 -3.54
C MET A 1 -28.13 -15.70 -4.80
N THR A 2 -27.76 -14.49 -5.18
CA THR A 2 -28.24 -13.84 -6.40
C THR A 2 -27.55 -14.47 -7.61
N TYR A 3 -28.22 -14.50 -8.76
CA TYR A 3 -27.71 -15.08 -10.01
C TYR A 3 -26.31 -14.58 -10.41
N ASP A 4 -25.94 -13.36 -9.98
CA ASP A 4 -24.61 -12.79 -10.21
C ASP A 4 -23.50 -13.44 -9.35
N GLU A 5 -23.81 -13.86 -8.12
CA GLU A 5 -22.87 -14.61 -7.25
C GLU A 5 -22.60 -16.03 -7.78
N GLU A 6 -23.56 -16.62 -8.49
CA GLU A 6 -23.35 -17.91 -9.17
C GLU A 6 -22.44 -17.74 -10.39
N ILE A 7 -22.58 -16.67 -11.18
CA ILE A 7 -21.73 -16.42 -12.37
C ILE A 7 -20.28 -16.09 -11.96
N GLU A 8 -20.08 -15.30 -10.91
CA GLU A 8 -18.74 -14.98 -10.37
C GLU A 8 -18.06 -16.22 -9.78
N ASN A 9 -18.80 -17.08 -9.07
CA ASN A 9 -18.29 -18.36 -8.60
C ASN A 9 -18.00 -19.32 -9.76
N THR A 10 -18.76 -19.29 -10.86
CA THR A 10 -18.55 -20.18 -12.01
C THR A 10 -17.29 -19.83 -12.80
N ARG A 11 -16.91 -18.54 -12.91
CA ARG A 11 -15.65 -18.11 -13.55
C ARG A 11 -14.40 -18.44 -12.73
N ASN A 12 -14.51 -18.36 -11.40
CA ASN A 12 -13.39 -18.64 -10.49
C ASN A 12 -12.96 -20.12 -10.43
N ILE A 13 -13.75 -21.04 -11.01
CA ILE A 13 -13.55 -22.50 -10.92
C ILE A 13 -12.63 -23.07 -12.03
N TYR A 14 -12.36 -22.35 -13.13
CA TYR A 14 -11.65 -22.94 -14.30
C TYR A 14 -10.17 -22.56 -14.48
N ILE A 15 -9.62 -21.64 -13.70
CA ILE A 15 -8.22 -21.24 -13.86
C ILE A 15 -7.31 -22.14 -13.01
N SER A 16 -6.45 -22.91 -13.67
CA SER A 16 -5.56 -23.86 -13.01
C SER A 16 -4.62 -23.16 -12.02
N LYS A 17 -4.31 -23.83 -10.90
CA LYS A 17 -3.37 -23.31 -9.88
C LYS A 17 -2.02 -22.87 -10.49
N PRO A 18 -1.40 -23.63 -11.42
CA PRO A 18 -0.15 -23.20 -12.05
C PRO A 18 -0.27 -21.85 -12.76
N ILE A 19 -1.35 -21.60 -13.50
CA ILE A 19 -1.57 -20.32 -14.21
C ILE A 19 -1.66 -19.16 -13.22
N ARG A 20 -2.39 -19.34 -12.11
CA ARG A 20 -2.49 -18.33 -11.05
C ARG A 20 -1.13 -18.00 -10.43
N CYS A 21 -0.32 -19.02 -10.15
CA CYS A 21 1.04 -18.82 -9.64
C CYS A 21 1.94 -18.10 -10.64
N ILE A 22 1.87 -18.45 -11.93
CA ILE A 22 2.62 -17.77 -13.00
C ILE A 22 2.19 -16.32 -13.11
N ALA A 23 0.88 -16.05 -13.08
CA ALA A 23 0.34 -14.71 -13.14
C ALA A 23 0.87 -13.86 -11.98
N LEU A 24 0.78 -14.36 -10.74
CA LEU A 24 1.32 -13.68 -9.55
C LEU A 24 2.83 -13.43 -9.62
N ALA A 25 3.60 -14.39 -10.13
CA ALA A 25 5.04 -14.23 -10.31
C ALA A 25 5.37 -13.12 -11.33
N LEU A 26 4.69 -13.11 -12.48
CA LEU A 26 4.81 -12.03 -13.47
C LEU A 26 4.34 -10.69 -12.91
N ALA A 27 3.32 -10.71 -12.06
CA ALA A 27 2.80 -9.50 -11.45
C ALA A 27 3.82 -8.85 -10.51
N LEU A 28 4.41 -9.65 -9.62
CA LEU A 28 5.42 -9.19 -8.67
C LEU A 28 6.70 -8.71 -9.38
N THR A 29 7.14 -9.42 -10.41
CA THR A 29 8.43 -9.15 -11.07
C THR A 29 8.38 -8.03 -12.10
N TYR A 30 7.27 -7.88 -12.83
CA TYR A 30 7.16 -6.94 -13.95
C TYR A 30 5.98 -5.98 -13.80
N TYR A 31 4.78 -6.48 -13.51
CA TYR A 31 3.56 -5.66 -13.56
C TYR A 31 3.54 -4.55 -12.50
N PHE A 32 3.78 -4.87 -11.23
CA PHE A 32 3.78 -3.88 -10.14
C PHE A 32 4.93 -2.87 -10.23
N ARG A 33 5.95 -3.16 -11.05
CA ARG A 33 7.06 -2.25 -11.32
C ARG A 33 6.67 -1.13 -12.27
N LEU A 34 5.66 -1.34 -13.12
CA LEU A 34 5.27 -0.36 -14.11
C LEU A 34 4.26 0.64 -13.52
N PRO A 35 4.36 1.93 -13.88
CA PRO A 35 3.35 2.92 -13.54
C PRO A 35 2.01 2.58 -14.21
N THR A 36 0.89 2.97 -13.61
CA THR A 36 -0.40 3.03 -14.31
C THR A 36 -0.40 4.14 -15.37
N GLN A 37 -1.45 4.20 -16.19
CA GLN A 37 -1.66 5.35 -17.06
C GLN A 37 -1.81 6.65 -16.25
N ASP A 38 -2.63 6.63 -15.19
CA ASP A 38 -2.81 7.76 -14.27
C ASP A 38 -1.49 8.22 -13.65
N ASP A 39 -0.63 7.26 -13.27
CA ASP A 39 0.70 7.53 -12.72
C ASP A 39 1.56 8.35 -13.70
N ASN A 40 1.54 7.99 -14.98
CA ASN A 40 2.29 8.67 -16.02
C ASN A 40 1.76 10.09 -16.29
N GLU A 41 0.43 10.23 -16.37
CA GLU A 41 -0.24 11.52 -16.56
C GLU A 41 0.11 12.49 -15.42
N GLN A 42 0.12 12.00 -14.19
CA GLN A 42 0.50 12.79 -13.00
C GLN A 42 1.98 13.17 -12.98
N ARG A 43 2.88 12.24 -13.35
CA ARG A 43 4.33 12.48 -13.40
C ARG A 43 4.74 13.37 -14.57
N ARG A 44 3.81 13.68 -15.50
CA ARG A 44 4.10 14.31 -16.79
C ARG A 44 5.16 13.54 -17.59
N ASP A 45 5.23 12.22 -17.37
CA ASP A 45 6.15 11.32 -18.05
C ASP A 45 5.36 10.33 -18.90
N ASN A 46 5.20 10.64 -20.19
CA ASN A 46 4.47 9.80 -21.12
C ASN A 46 5.35 8.76 -21.83
N LYS A 47 6.65 8.68 -21.48
CA LYS A 47 7.60 7.80 -22.18
C LYS A 47 7.73 6.43 -21.53
N THR A 48 7.43 6.30 -20.24
CA THR A 48 7.53 5.03 -19.52
C THR A 48 6.36 4.10 -19.91
N PRO A 49 6.61 2.83 -20.31
CA PRO A 49 5.54 1.87 -20.58
C PRO A 49 4.67 1.67 -19.33
N THR A 50 3.35 1.62 -19.52
CA THR A 50 2.41 1.45 -18.40
C THR A 50 2.16 -0.03 -18.10
N ARG A 51 1.69 -0.30 -16.88
CA ARG A 51 1.31 -1.66 -16.49
C ARG A 51 0.11 -2.17 -17.29
N GLU A 52 -0.80 -1.29 -17.71
CA GLU A 52 -1.96 -1.63 -18.55
C GLU A 52 -1.50 -2.16 -19.91
N LYS A 53 -0.51 -1.51 -20.55
CA LYS A 53 0.08 -2.01 -21.80
C LYS A 53 0.72 -3.40 -21.62
N LEU A 54 1.39 -3.63 -20.49
CA LEU A 54 1.93 -4.96 -20.19
C LEU A 54 0.81 -5.97 -19.96
N ALA A 55 -0.26 -5.60 -19.25
CA ALA A 55 -1.41 -6.46 -19.03
C ALA A 55 -2.12 -6.83 -20.34
N GLU A 56 -2.25 -5.91 -21.30
CA GLU A 56 -2.80 -6.19 -22.62
C GLU A 56 -1.99 -7.29 -23.34
N ILE A 57 -0.66 -7.18 -23.31
CA ILE A 57 0.24 -8.19 -23.89
C ILE A 57 0.09 -9.53 -23.16
N LEU A 58 0.14 -9.52 -21.82
CA LEU A 58 0.03 -10.73 -21.02
C LEU A 58 -1.34 -11.41 -21.15
N SER A 59 -2.40 -10.64 -21.38
CA SER A 59 -3.76 -11.15 -21.55
C SER A 59 -3.94 -12.00 -22.81
N GLN A 60 -3.03 -11.88 -23.79
CA GLN A 60 -2.98 -12.76 -24.96
C GLN A 60 -2.55 -14.19 -24.61
N TYR A 61 -1.84 -14.36 -23.49
CA TYR A 61 -1.30 -15.65 -23.05
C TYR A 61 -1.99 -16.18 -21.79
N ILE A 62 -2.43 -15.26 -20.92
CA ILE A 62 -3.13 -15.55 -19.67
C ILE A 62 -4.42 -14.75 -19.71
N SER A 63 -5.51 -15.39 -20.16
CA SER A 63 -6.84 -14.78 -20.19
C SER A 63 -7.19 -14.14 -18.85
N ASP A 64 -7.75 -12.93 -18.89
CA ASP A 64 -8.16 -12.19 -17.71
C ASP A 64 -7.02 -11.95 -16.68
N PHE A 65 -5.78 -11.73 -17.15
CA PHE A 65 -4.60 -11.55 -16.30
C PHE A 65 -4.84 -10.60 -15.13
N VAL A 66 -5.37 -9.39 -15.38
CA VAL A 66 -5.61 -8.37 -14.34
C VAL A 66 -6.61 -8.87 -13.30
N PHE A 67 -7.71 -9.50 -13.74
CA PHE A 67 -8.74 -10.05 -12.87
C PHE A 67 -8.18 -11.17 -11.99
N ILE A 68 -7.34 -12.05 -12.54
CA ILE A 68 -6.65 -13.08 -11.75
C ILE A 68 -5.82 -12.43 -10.65
N ILE A 69 -5.01 -11.42 -10.97
CA ILE A 69 -4.18 -10.74 -9.98
C ILE A 69 -5.04 -10.11 -8.89
N GLN A 70 -6.08 -9.36 -9.25
CA GLN A 70 -6.97 -8.71 -8.29
C GLN A 70 -7.63 -9.73 -7.35
N ASN A 71 -8.24 -10.78 -7.91
CA ASN A 71 -8.91 -11.83 -7.13
C ASN A 71 -7.92 -12.60 -6.23
N GLU A 72 -6.70 -12.87 -6.71
CA GLU A 72 -5.66 -13.47 -5.85
C GLU A 72 -5.20 -12.56 -4.73
N LEU A 73 -5.03 -11.26 -5.00
CA LEU A 73 -4.64 -10.28 -3.99
C LEU A 73 -5.72 -10.11 -2.92
N GLU A 74 -6.99 -10.06 -3.30
CA GLU A 74 -8.13 -10.03 -2.37
C GLU A 74 -8.25 -11.31 -1.56
N ARG A 75 -8.05 -12.47 -2.21
CA ARG A 75 -8.01 -13.76 -1.53
C ARG A 75 -6.83 -13.85 -0.57
N PHE A 76 -5.69 -13.25 -0.88
CA PHE A 76 -4.49 -13.26 -0.05
C PHE A 76 -4.62 -12.28 1.12
N VAL A 77 -4.92 -11.02 0.83
CA VAL A 77 -4.99 -9.90 1.78
C VAL A 77 -6.45 -9.57 2.10
N ASN A 78 -6.97 -10.21 3.14
CA ASN A 78 -8.29 -9.93 3.70
C ASN A 78 -8.28 -10.09 5.22
N THR A 79 -9.39 -9.70 5.85
CA THR A 79 -9.59 -9.73 7.31
C THR A 79 -9.64 -11.14 7.90
N ASN A 80 -9.80 -12.19 7.08
CA ASN A 80 -9.68 -13.59 7.53
C ASN A 80 -8.22 -14.03 7.63
N HIS A 81 -7.35 -13.47 6.78
CA HIS A 81 -5.93 -13.83 6.73
C HIS A 81 -5.05 -12.90 7.55
N PHE A 82 -5.38 -11.62 7.66
CA PHE A 82 -4.62 -10.62 8.40
C PHE A 82 -5.51 -9.88 9.41
N MET A 83 -4.95 -9.52 10.56
CA MET A 83 -5.49 -8.49 11.44
C MET A 83 -5.12 -7.13 10.85
N ILE A 84 -6.10 -6.46 10.26
CA ILE A 84 -5.95 -5.13 9.68
C ILE A 84 -6.70 -4.15 10.59
N PRO A 85 -6.08 -3.04 11.04
CA PRO A 85 -6.76 -2.07 11.88
C PRO A 85 -8.01 -1.50 11.18
N HIS A 86 -9.10 -1.32 11.92
CA HIS A 86 -10.36 -0.80 11.37
C HIS A 86 -10.25 0.59 10.71
N SER A 87 -9.23 1.38 11.09
CA SER A 87 -8.96 2.71 10.54
C SER A 87 -8.14 2.68 9.23
N VAL A 88 -7.86 1.49 8.70
CA VAL A 88 -7.09 1.29 7.47
C VAL A 88 -8.02 0.76 6.38
N ALA A 89 -8.24 1.58 5.37
CA ALA A 89 -8.94 1.17 4.15
C ALA A 89 -8.06 0.22 3.34
N VAL A 90 -8.52 -1.01 3.09
CA VAL A 90 -7.78 -1.99 2.28
C VAL A 90 -8.05 -1.70 0.80
N ASN A 91 -7.29 -0.76 0.25
CA ASN A 91 -7.29 -0.44 -1.17
C ASN A 91 -6.30 -1.34 -1.95
N GLN A 92 -6.28 -1.20 -3.28
CA GLN A 92 -5.40 -2.01 -4.13
C GLN A 92 -3.92 -1.86 -3.76
N ALA A 93 -3.47 -0.65 -3.45
CA ALA A 93 -2.09 -0.38 -3.06
C ALA A 93 -1.66 -1.15 -1.80
N ILE A 94 -2.49 -1.15 -0.74
CA ILE A 94 -2.20 -1.90 0.49
C ILE A 94 -2.16 -3.41 0.20
N ARG A 95 -3.08 -3.94 -0.62
CA ARG A 95 -3.06 -5.36 -0.99
C ARG A 95 -1.76 -5.74 -1.69
N GLU A 96 -1.37 -4.96 -2.70
CA GLU A 96 -0.13 -5.20 -3.44
C GLU A 96 1.12 -5.05 -2.54
N HIS A 97 1.15 -4.07 -1.64
CA HIS A 97 2.25 -3.91 -0.68
C HIS A 97 2.35 -5.11 0.27
N ILE A 98 1.27 -5.47 0.96
CA ILE A 98 1.26 -6.58 1.92
C ILE A 98 1.64 -7.88 1.22
N PHE A 99 1.04 -8.16 0.05
CA PHE A 99 1.39 -9.33 -0.75
C PHE A 99 2.88 -9.36 -1.09
N SER A 100 3.41 -8.27 -1.64
CA SER A 100 4.80 -8.19 -2.07
C SER A 100 5.77 -8.31 -0.90
N ILE A 101 5.50 -7.62 0.21
CA ILE A 101 6.31 -7.71 1.43
C ILE A 101 6.37 -9.16 1.93
N VAL A 102 5.22 -9.83 2.05
CA VAL A 102 5.18 -11.21 2.55
C VAL A 102 5.92 -12.16 1.61
N VAL A 103 5.68 -12.09 0.30
CA VAL A 103 6.32 -12.97 -0.69
C VAL A 103 7.83 -12.72 -0.77
N CYS A 104 8.26 -11.46 -0.81
CA CYS A 104 9.67 -11.08 -0.86
C CYS A 104 10.41 -11.49 0.42
N ILE A 105 9.80 -11.37 1.60
CA ILE A 105 10.40 -11.87 2.85
C ILE A 105 10.53 -13.40 2.83
N CYS A 106 9.49 -14.11 2.38
CA CYS A 106 9.53 -15.57 2.33
C CYS A 106 10.59 -16.11 1.35
N THR A 107 10.77 -15.42 0.23
CA THR A 107 11.73 -15.78 -0.83
C THR A 107 13.12 -15.16 -0.64
N ARG A 108 13.27 -14.24 0.34
CA ARG A 108 14.43 -13.36 0.52
C ARG A 108 14.76 -12.49 -0.70
N THR A 109 13.79 -12.27 -1.59
CA THR A 109 13.95 -11.36 -2.73
C THR A 109 13.97 -9.92 -2.21
N PRO A 110 15.01 -9.11 -2.48
CA PRO A 110 15.05 -7.72 -2.06
C PRO A 110 13.89 -6.92 -2.65
N LEU A 111 13.18 -6.19 -1.81
CA LEU A 111 12.01 -5.39 -2.19
C LEU A 111 12.25 -3.90 -1.91
N CYS A 112 11.83 -3.05 -2.83
CA CYS A 112 11.71 -1.63 -2.60
C CYS A 112 10.33 -1.12 -3.02
N ILE A 113 9.65 -0.41 -2.11
CA ILE A 113 8.37 0.25 -2.37
C ILE A 113 8.62 1.76 -2.47
N ILE A 114 8.33 2.32 -3.63
CA ILE A 114 8.59 3.72 -3.98
C ILE A 114 7.25 4.43 -4.21
N GLY A 115 7.05 5.59 -3.57
CA GLY A 115 5.87 6.42 -3.81
C GLY A 115 5.86 7.68 -2.95
N ALA A 116 4.87 8.55 -3.11
CA ALA A 116 4.77 9.77 -2.30
C ALA A 116 4.58 9.48 -0.78
N PRO A 117 4.91 10.43 0.11
CA PRO A 117 4.51 10.37 1.52
C PRO A 117 3.00 10.14 1.67
N GLY A 118 2.60 9.29 2.63
CA GLY A 118 1.18 9.00 2.89
C GLY A 118 0.61 7.79 2.13
N GLN A 119 1.37 7.18 1.21
CA GLN A 119 0.94 6.03 0.38
C GLN A 119 1.00 4.65 1.09
N SER A 120 0.76 4.60 2.40
CA SER A 120 0.69 3.37 3.22
C SER A 120 1.87 2.38 3.10
N LYS A 121 3.06 2.85 2.71
CA LYS A 121 4.26 2.00 2.51
C LYS A 121 4.77 1.40 3.82
N THR A 122 5.17 2.23 4.78
CA THR A 122 5.60 1.81 6.12
C THR A 122 4.48 1.13 6.90
N LEU A 123 3.24 1.60 6.74
CA LEU A 123 2.05 1.00 7.35
C LEU A 123 1.87 -0.46 6.92
N SER A 124 2.05 -0.76 5.64
CA SER A 124 1.91 -2.12 5.11
C SER A 124 2.94 -3.07 5.73
N PHE A 125 4.19 -2.60 5.91
CA PHE A 125 5.22 -3.37 6.62
C PHE A 125 4.85 -3.61 8.09
N GLN A 126 4.34 -2.58 8.78
CA GLN A 126 3.89 -2.72 10.17
C GLN A 126 2.75 -3.73 10.32
N ILE A 127 1.78 -3.75 9.39
CA ILE A 127 0.70 -4.74 9.37
C ILE A 127 1.29 -6.15 9.23
N VAL A 128 2.24 -6.35 8.31
CA VAL A 128 2.89 -7.66 8.14
C VAL A 128 3.65 -8.07 9.40
N LEU A 129 4.42 -7.15 10.00
CA LEU A 129 5.18 -7.40 11.23
C LEU A 129 4.28 -7.79 12.41
N GLN A 130 3.15 -7.11 12.58
CA GLN A 130 2.18 -7.42 13.65
C GLN A 130 1.46 -8.76 13.42
N ASN A 131 1.37 -9.21 12.17
CA ASN A 131 0.67 -10.44 11.82
C ASN A 131 1.58 -11.68 11.80
N LEU A 132 2.86 -11.53 11.45
CA LEU A 132 3.81 -12.64 11.32
C LEU A 132 4.73 -12.74 12.55
N GLN A 133 4.13 -13.05 13.69
CA GLN A 133 4.83 -13.18 14.99
C GLN A 133 5.12 -14.64 15.38
N GLY A 134 4.96 -15.57 14.43
CA GLY A 134 5.14 -17.01 14.64
C GLY A 134 3.86 -17.71 15.11
N SER A 135 3.89 -19.03 15.20
CA SER A 135 2.69 -19.87 15.37
C SER A 135 1.94 -19.65 16.70
N GLN A 136 2.65 -19.21 17.74
CA GLN A 136 2.09 -18.97 19.07
C GLN A 136 1.40 -17.61 19.17
N LEU A 137 2.01 -16.55 18.62
CA LEU A 137 1.54 -15.18 18.78
C LEU A 137 0.62 -14.70 17.64
N SER A 138 0.83 -15.18 16.41
CA SER A 138 0.00 -14.78 15.27
C SER A 138 -1.44 -15.23 15.49
N THR A 139 -2.43 -14.34 15.35
CA THR A 139 -3.83 -14.69 15.63
C THR A 139 -4.47 -15.48 14.49
N LYS A 140 -4.18 -15.11 13.23
CA LYS A 140 -4.80 -15.70 12.04
C LYS A 140 -4.13 -17.02 11.64
N LYS A 141 -4.93 -18.05 11.34
CA LYS A 141 -4.45 -19.36 10.88
C LYS A 141 -3.56 -19.27 9.64
N PHE A 142 -3.85 -18.34 8.73
CA PHE A 142 -3.05 -18.09 7.55
C PHE A 142 -1.62 -17.67 7.92
N CYS A 143 -1.48 -16.62 8.75
CA CYS A 143 -0.20 -16.10 9.22
C CYS A 143 0.62 -17.11 10.02
N LYS A 144 -0.02 -17.98 10.81
CA LYS A 144 0.66 -19.05 11.57
C LYS A 144 1.45 -20.03 10.69
N ARG A 145 1.11 -20.14 9.39
CA ARG A 145 1.80 -21.02 8.43
C ARG A 145 3.02 -20.36 7.78
N LEU A 146 3.13 -19.04 7.90
CA LEU A 146 4.25 -18.25 7.40
C LEU A 146 5.35 -18.15 8.47
N PRO A 147 6.60 -17.88 8.09
CA PRO A 147 7.66 -17.65 9.07
C PRO A 147 7.36 -16.43 9.95
N SER A 148 7.81 -16.46 11.21
CA SER A 148 7.88 -15.24 12.02
C SER A 148 8.87 -14.25 11.42
N ILE A 149 8.67 -12.96 11.67
CA ILE A 149 9.61 -11.91 11.27
C ILE A 149 10.36 -11.37 12.49
N ASP A 150 11.68 -11.25 12.39
CA ASP A 150 12.54 -10.51 13.32
C ASP A 150 13.11 -9.27 12.61
N PRO A 151 12.58 -8.06 12.85
CA PRO A 151 12.93 -6.87 12.08
C PRO A 151 14.20 -6.18 12.61
N PHE A 152 15.02 -5.70 11.68
CA PHE A 152 16.21 -4.89 11.92
C PHE A 152 16.04 -3.55 11.20
N PHE A 153 15.77 -2.50 11.96
CA PHE A 153 15.42 -1.19 11.42
C PHE A 153 16.65 -0.34 11.09
N CYS A 154 16.66 0.21 9.87
CA CYS A 154 17.54 1.27 9.43
C CYS A 154 16.69 2.49 9.06
N LEU A 155 17.07 3.67 9.56
CA LEU A 155 16.45 4.93 9.15
C LEU A 155 17.39 5.71 8.24
N GLY A 156 16.94 5.99 7.02
CA GLY A 156 17.64 6.84 6.07
C GLY A 156 17.61 8.30 6.52
N SER A 157 18.74 8.97 6.38
CA SER A 157 18.90 10.40 6.63
C SER A 157 20.13 10.91 5.87
N LYS A 158 20.29 12.23 5.78
CA LYS A 158 21.51 12.84 5.18
C LYS A 158 22.80 12.49 5.94
N TYR A 159 22.69 12.00 7.18
CA TYR A 159 23.81 11.66 8.04
C TYR A 159 24.04 10.16 8.17
N THR A 160 23.20 9.33 7.54
CA THR A 160 23.36 7.87 7.54
C THR A 160 24.69 7.50 6.89
N ARG A 161 25.48 6.67 7.57
CA ARG A 161 26.77 6.20 7.07
C ARG A 161 26.68 4.76 6.58
N SER A 162 27.60 4.38 5.69
CA SER A 162 27.69 3.02 5.16
C SER A 162 27.91 1.99 6.27
N GLU A 163 28.72 2.34 7.27
CA GLU A 163 29.08 1.44 8.37
C GLU A 163 27.87 1.16 9.27
N ASP A 164 26.98 2.13 9.45
CA ASP A 164 25.76 1.98 10.25
C ASP A 164 24.81 0.96 9.59
N ILE A 165 24.68 1.02 8.25
CA ILE A 165 23.88 0.05 7.47
C ILE A 165 24.53 -1.34 7.52
N ALA A 166 25.83 -1.44 7.25
CA ALA A 166 26.56 -2.71 7.29
C ALA A 166 26.45 -3.38 8.66
N TYR A 167 26.61 -2.61 9.74
CA TYR A 167 26.47 -3.12 11.11
C TYR A 167 25.11 -3.78 11.37
N VAL A 168 24.03 -3.18 10.86
CA VAL A 168 22.68 -3.75 10.98
C VAL A 168 22.55 -5.05 10.18
N PHE A 169 23.06 -5.08 8.94
CA PHE A 169 23.08 -6.30 8.13
C PHE A 169 23.87 -7.43 8.80
N GLU A 170 25.07 -7.17 9.29
CA GLU A 170 25.90 -8.18 9.97
C GLU A 170 25.20 -8.76 11.20
N ARG A 171 24.49 -7.92 11.97
CA ARG A 171 23.69 -8.39 13.10
C ARG A 171 22.52 -9.25 12.67
N ALA A 172 21.79 -8.83 11.63
CA ALA A 172 20.68 -9.60 11.07
C ALA A 172 21.16 -10.96 10.54
N ILE A 173 22.29 -11.00 9.83
CA ILE A 173 22.88 -12.23 9.29
C ILE A 173 23.28 -13.20 10.40
N LYS A 174 23.95 -12.71 11.45
CA LYS A 174 24.30 -13.55 12.62
C LYS A 174 23.05 -14.12 13.30
N ARG A 175 21.98 -13.33 13.39
CA ARG A 175 20.70 -13.78 13.96
C ARG A 175 20.00 -14.81 13.08
N GLU A 176 19.97 -14.61 11.76
CA GLU A 176 19.41 -15.57 10.80
C GLU A 176 20.16 -16.91 10.88
N GLN A 177 21.50 -16.89 10.91
CA GLN A 177 22.32 -18.10 11.09
C GLN A 177 21.94 -18.86 12.37
N HIS A 178 21.71 -18.15 13.46
CA HIS A 178 21.27 -18.77 14.71
C HIS A 178 19.89 -19.42 14.56
N TYR A 179 18.94 -18.78 13.87
CA TYR A 179 17.64 -19.39 13.61
C TYR A 179 17.72 -20.63 12.71
N GLU A 180 18.55 -20.59 11.67
CA GLU A 180 18.77 -21.73 10.77
C GLU A 180 19.39 -22.92 11.51
N GLN A 181 20.41 -22.69 12.35
CA GLN A 181 21.06 -23.73 13.17
C GLN A 181 20.09 -24.39 14.15
N ASN A 182 19.18 -23.60 14.74
CA ASN A 182 18.20 -24.10 15.71
C ASN A 182 16.87 -24.53 15.06
N ARG A 183 16.77 -24.52 13.73
CA ARG A 183 15.56 -24.85 12.95
C ARG A 183 14.32 -24.06 13.40
N ILE A 184 14.54 -22.80 13.77
CA ILE A 184 13.47 -21.87 14.15
C ILE A 184 12.91 -21.25 12.86
N ASN A 185 11.60 -21.36 12.63
CA ASN A 185 10.94 -20.81 11.44
C ASN A 185 10.73 -19.29 11.55
N THR A 186 11.84 -18.55 11.62
CA THR A 186 11.88 -17.08 11.70
C THR A 186 12.78 -16.54 10.59
N ARG A 187 12.40 -15.40 10.02
CA ARG A 187 13.18 -14.64 9.03
C ARG A 187 13.60 -13.31 9.62
N CYS A 188 14.90 -13.06 9.63
CA CYS A 188 15.44 -11.73 9.86
C CYS A 188 15.19 -10.85 8.63
N VAL A 189 14.65 -9.66 8.87
CA VAL A 189 14.32 -8.69 7.81
C VAL A 189 14.99 -7.38 8.13
N VAL A 190 15.88 -6.91 7.25
CA VAL A 190 16.40 -5.55 7.34
C VAL A 190 15.38 -4.61 6.67
N PHE A 191 14.81 -3.70 7.44
CA PHE A 191 13.85 -2.71 6.98
C PHE A 191 14.50 -1.33 6.93
N LEU A 192 14.65 -0.77 5.72
CA LEU A 192 15.22 0.56 5.50
C LEU A 192 14.09 1.55 5.17
N ASP A 193 13.75 2.41 6.12
CA ASP A 193 12.81 3.51 5.90
C ASP A 193 13.54 4.75 5.38
N GLU A 194 12.83 5.60 4.65
CA GLU A 194 13.36 6.82 4.02
C GLU A 194 14.63 6.58 3.18
N ALA A 195 14.64 5.47 2.44
CA ALA A 195 15.85 4.95 1.80
C ALA A 195 16.44 5.85 0.69
N SER A 196 15.69 6.86 0.24
CA SER A 196 16.15 7.87 -0.74
C SER A 196 16.81 9.10 -0.12
N LEU A 197 16.93 9.20 1.21
CA LEU A 197 17.55 10.33 1.90
C LEU A 197 19.08 10.29 2.06
N PRO A 198 19.74 9.12 2.17
CA PRO A 198 21.20 9.05 2.25
C PRO A 198 21.91 9.77 1.10
N ASP A 199 23.08 10.33 1.39
CA ASP A 199 23.83 11.15 0.44
C ASP A 199 24.36 10.34 -0.74
N GLU A 200 23.77 10.54 -1.91
CA GLU A 200 24.13 9.88 -3.17
C GLU A 200 25.58 10.20 -3.59
N ARG A 201 26.09 11.42 -3.29
CA ARG A 201 27.47 11.81 -3.64
C ARG A 201 28.50 10.99 -2.87
N LYS A 202 28.17 10.60 -1.63
CA LYS A 202 28.99 9.73 -0.79
C LYS A 202 28.76 8.24 -1.10
N MET A 203 27.82 7.92 -1.98
CA MET A 203 27.52 6.56 -2.43
C MET A 203 27.22 5.61 -1.26
N VAL A 204 26.58 6.13 -0.19
CA VAL A 204 26.32 5.40 1.06
C VAL A 204 25.62 4.06 0.80
N LEU A 205 24.67 4.04 -0.12
CA LEU A 205 23.85 2.87 -0.44
C LEU A 205 24.59 1.78 -1.22
N LYS A 206 25.80 2.05 -1.75
CA LYS A 206 26.62 0.99 -2.39
C LYS A 206 26.96 -0.15 -1.44
N VAL A 207 26.97 0.14 -0.14
CA VAL A 207 27.15 -0.88 0.91
C VAL A 207 26.09 -1.98 0.84
N LEU A 208 24.91 -1.71 0.26
CA LEU A 208 23.84 -2.69 0.10
C LEU A 208 24.20 -3.78 -0.92
N HIS A 209 24.98 -3.47 -1.96
CA HIS A 209 25.21 -4.37 -3.10
C HIS A 209 25.58 -5.80 -2.71
N PRO A 210 26.64 -6.05 -1.90
CA PRO A 210 26.99 -7.43 -1.52
C PRO A 210 25.85 -8.12 -0.76
N TYR A 211 25.15 -7.41 0.12
CA TYR A 211 24.06 -7.99 0.91
C TYR A 211 22.83 -8.33 0.06
N LEU A 212 22.51 -7.49 -0.93
CA LEU A 212 21.40 -7.73 -1.85
C LEU A 212 21.73 -8.82 -2.89
N ASP A 213 23.01 -8.98 -3.25
CA ASP A 213 23.44 -10.03 -4.18
C ASP A 213 23.45 -11.41 -3.47
N GLU A 214 23.86 -11.48 -2.19
CA GLU A 214 23.87 -12.73 -1.42
C GLU A 214 22.51 -13.14 -0.84
N CYS A 215 21.60 -12.19 -0.61
CA CYS A 215 20.23 -12.44 -0.10
C CYS A 215 20.16 -13.31 1.17
N ARG A 216 21.17 -13.24 2.06
CA ARG A 216 21.23 -14.08 3.27
C ARG A 216 20.11 -13.78 4.26
N VAL A 217 19.69 -12.52 4.33
CA VAL A 217 18.54 -12.03 5.08
C VAL A 217 17.57 -11.36 4.13
N ALA A 218 16.30 -11.28 4.51
CA ALA A 218 15.32 -10.55 3.71
C ALA A 218 15.55 -9.04 3.84
N PHE A 219 15.24 -8.30 2.78
CA PHE A 219 15.40 -6.85 2.74
C PHE A 219 14.14 -6.18 2.18
N VAL A 220 13.67 -5.16 2.89
CA VAL A 220 12.54 -4.32 2.46
C VAL A 220 12.93 -2.86 2.65
N ALA A 221 12.93 -2.10 1.56
CA ALA A 221 13.15 -0.66 1.58
C ALA A 221 11.86 0.10 1.25
N VAL A 222 11.68 1.23 1.90
CA VAL A 222 10.63 2.20 1.58
C VAL A 222 11.29 3.53 1.21
N ALA A 223 10.89 4.10 0.07
CA ALA A 223 11.48 5.34 -0.42
C ALA A 223 10.42 6.27 -1.01
N ASN A 224 10.75 7.57 -1.01
CA ASN A 224 9.91 8.58 -1.67
C ASN A 224 10.38 8.87 -3.10
N LYS A 225 11.63 8.54 -3.42
CA LYS A 225 12.22 8.68 -4.76
C LYS A 225 12.83 7.35 -5.19
N ALA A 226 12.96 7.18 -6.50
CA ALA A 226 13.65 6.02 -7.06
C ALA A 226 15.12 5.99 -6.63
N PHE A 227 15.64 4.77 -6.49
CA PHE A 227 17.07 4.54 -6.32
C PHE A 227 17.80 4.71 -7.65
N ASP A 228 19.12 4.82 -7.59
CA ASP A 228 19.96 4.65 -8.76
C ASP A 228 19.78 3.26 -9.39
N ALA A 229 20.14 3.13 -10.66
CA ALA A 229 19.98 1.87 -11.39
C ALA A 229 20.78 0.72 -10.76
N ALA A 230 21.92 1.02 -10.13
CA ALA A 230 22.79 0.02 -9.52
C ALA A 230 22.11 -0.70 -8.34
N ASN A 231 21.40 0.04 -7.49
CA ASN A 231 20.58 -0.54 -6.43
C ASN A 231 19.29 -1.12 -6.98
N ALA A 232 18.56 -0.37 -7.82
CA ALA A 232 17.25 -0.78 -8.34
C ALA A 232 17.30 -2.12 -9.11
N ASN A 233 18.39 -2.42 -9.81
CA ASN A 233 18.54 -3.68 -10.55
C ASN A 233 18.75 -4.92 -9.65
N ARG A 234 19.03 -4.74 -8.35
CA ARG A 234 19.20 -5.81 -7.37
C ARG A 234 17.94 -6.11 -6.57
N MET A 235 16.85 -5.41 -6.87
CA MET A 235 15.62 -5.47 -6.09
C MET A 235 14.39 -5.46 -7.00
N VAL A 236 13.31 -6.04 -6.50
CA VAL A 236 11.98 -5.78 -7.05
C VAL A 236 11.58 -4.38 -6.60
N CYS A 237 11.40 -3.47 -7.55
CA CYS A 237 10.89 -2.12 -7.28
C CYS A 237 9.40 -2.06 -7.60
N ILE A 238 8.59 -1.64 -6.64
CA ILE A 238 7.17 -1.34 -6.83
C ILE A 238 7.01 0.16 -6.83
N TYR A 239 6.40 0.69 -7.88
CA TYR A 239 6.14 2.12 -8.02
C TYR A 239 4.68 2.43 -7.75
N ARG A 240 4.45 3.45 -6.93
CA ARG A 240 3.12 4.00 -6.63
C ARG A 240 3.07 5.47 -6.97
N SER A 241 1.97 5.89 -7.56
CA SER A 241 1.56 7.30 -7.55
C SER A 241 0.23 7.42 -6.82
N LEU A 242 -0.50 8.51 -7.06
CA LEU A 242 -1.73 8.81 -6.34
C LEU A 242 -2.74 7.68 -6.54
N PRO A 243 -3.58 7.38 -5.54
CA PRO A 243 -4.63 6.37 -5.67
C PRO A 243 -5.52 6.66 -6.90
N SER A 244 -6.10 5.64 -7.52
CA SER A 244 -7.15 5.81 -8.53
C SER A 244 -8.40 6.48 -7.91
N GLU A 245 -9.32 7.00 -8.72
CA GLU A 245 -10.54 7.64 -8.19
C GLU A 245 -11.32 6.69 -7.30
N GLU A 246 -11.44 5.43 -7.72
CA GLU A 246 -12.05 4.35 -6.95
C GLU A 246 -11.29 4.07 -5.66
N ASP A 247 -9.97 3.89 -5.70
CA ASP A 247 -9.15 3.63 -4.50
C ASP A 247 -9.19 4.80 -3.52
N GLN A 248 -9.29 6.04 -4.00
CA GLN A 248 -9.40 7.22 -3.16
C GLN A 248 -10.78 7.30 -2.49
N GLN A 249 -11.85 6.93 -3.19
CA GLN A 249 -13.16 6.78 -2.57
C GLN A 249 -13.08 5.69 -1.49
N VAL A 250 -12.54 4.51 -1.80
CA VAL A 250 -12.36 3.42 -0.83
C VAL A 250 -11.60 3.90 0.42
N LEU A 251 -10.54 4.66 0.21
CA LEU A 251 -9.77 5.29 1.28
C LEU A 251 -10.61 6.26 2.11
N ALA A 252 -11.43 7.11 1.46
CA ALA A 252 -12.28 8.07 2.14
C ALA A 252 -13.34 7.38 3.01
N TYR A 253 -14.05 6.39 2.49
CA TYR A 253 -15.02 5.61 3.27
C TYR A 253 -14.36 4.93 4.47
N GLY A 254 -13.22 4.27 4.27
CA GLY A 254 -12.52 3.59 5.36
C GLY A 254 -11.98 4.55 6.43
N CYS A 255 -11.51 5.74 6.04
CA CYS A 255 -11.05 6.76 7.00
C CYS A 255 -12.22 7.34 7.82
N LEU A 256 -13.40 7.47 7.20
CA LEU A 256 -14.64 7.90 7.84
C LEU A 256 -15.30 6.78 8.66
N GLY A 257 -14.77 5.54 8.61
CA GLY A 257 -15.34 4.39 9.32
C GLY A 257 -16.66 3.90 8.73
N LEU A 258 -16.89 4.15 7.44
CA LEU A 258 -18.08 3.77 6.70
C LEU A 258 -17.83 2.49 5.90
N GLU A 259 -18.87 1.66 5.74
CA GLU A 259 -18.83 0.50 4.84
C GLU A 259 -19.22 0.91 3.42
N ILE A 260 -18.53 0.34 2.42
CA ILE A 260 -18.80 0.60 1.01
C ILE A 260 -19.82 -0.44 0.53
N ASN A 261 -21.08 -0.04 0.40
CA ASN A 261 -22.11 -0.88 -0.23
C ASN A 261 -22.16 -0.64 -1.74
N LEU A 262 -21.26 -1.28 -2.50
CA LEU A 262 -21.21 -1.18 -3.97
C LEU A 262 -22.55 -1.61 -4.64
N GLN A 263 -23.32 -2.50 -3.99
CA GLN A 263 -24.60 -2.99 -4.50
C GLN A 263 -25.79 -2.01 -4.37
N GLN A 264 -25.69 -0.97 -3.52
CA GLN A 264 -26.77 0.01 -3.34
C GLN A 264 -26.70 1.20 -4.32
N SER A 265 -25.68 1.27 -5.17
CA SER A 265 -25.49 2.32 -6.19
C SER A 265 -26.64 2.50 -7.20
N ARG A 266 -27.66 1.62 -7.19
CA ARG A 266 -28.83 1.70 -8.07
C ARG A 266 -30.03 2.47 -7.50
N TYR A 267 -30.05 2.84 -6.22
CA TYR A 267 -31.18 3.57 -5.64
C TYR A 267 -30.73 4.71 -4.70
N ALA A 268 -30.81 5.94 -5.20
CA ALA A 268 -30.62 7.23 -4.51
C ALA A 268 -29.27 7.47 -3.82
N THR A 269 -28.38 8.22 -4.48
CA THR A 269 -27.12 8.72 -3.89
C THR A 269 -27.40 9.58 -2.66
N THR A 270 -26.89 9.19 -1.49
CA THR A 270 -27.13 9.94 -0.24
C THR A 270 -26.36 11.27 -0.26
N ARG A 271 -26.77 12.23 0.58
CA ARG A 271 -26.05 13.51 0.74
C ARG A 271 -24.58 13.29 1.12
N LEU A 272 -24.30 12.27 1.94
CA LEU A 272 -22.96 11.95 2.41
C LEU A 272 -22.06 11.44 1.28
N GLU A 273 -22.58 10.58 0.40
CA GLU A 273 -21.83 10.09 -0.76
C GLU A 273 -21.43 11.23 -1.70
N LYS A 274 -22.33 12.20 -1.91
CA LYS A 274 -22.01 13.41 -2.69
C LYS A 274 -20.91 14.25 -2.04
N ILE A 275 -20.92 14.37 -0.71
CA ILE A 275 -19.85 15.07 0.04
C ILE A 275 -18.53 14.33 -0.14
N ILE A 276 -18.50 13.01 0.08
CA ILE A 276 -17.29 12.19 -0.06
C ILE A 276 -16.73 12.29 -1.48
N SER A 277 -17.57 12.13 -2.50
CA SER A 277 -17.17 12.29 -3.90
C SER A 277 -16.63 13.69 -4.18
N GLY A 278 -17.26 14.74 -3.62
CA GLY A 278 -16.81 16.12 -3.74
C GLY A 278 -15.45 16.36 -3.08
N LEU A 279 -15.21 15.80 -1.89
CA LEU A 279 -13.92 15.86 -1.21
C LEU A 279 -12.82 15.16 -2.01
N CYS A 280 -13.12 13.97 -2.56
CA CYS A 280 -12.17 13.24 -3.38
C CYS A 280 -11.78 14.04 -4.64
N GLN A 281 -12.76 14.59 -5.35
CA GLN A 281 -12.55 15.43 -6.53
C GLN A 281 -11.80 16.72 -6.20
N GLY A 282 -12.16 17.38 -5.10
CA GLY A 282 -11.47 18.59 -4.62
C GLY A 282 -9.99 18.33 -4.36
N TYR A 283 -9.68 17.25 -3.65
CA TYR A 283 -8.29 16.85 -3.38
C TYR A 283 -7.50 16.53 -4.67
N ARG A 284 -8.09 15.81 -5.62
CA ARG A 284 -7.44 15.56 -6.93
C ARG A 284 -7.14 16.84 -7.69
N ARG A 285 -8.05 17.80 -7.66
CA ARG A 285 -7.84 19.11 -8.29
C ARG A 285 -6.69 19.85 -7.63
N ILE A 286 -6.56 19.79 -6.30
CA ILE A 286 -5.42 20.38 -5.58
C ILE A 286 -4.10 19.79 -6.09
N LEU A 287 -4.01 18.47 -6.21
CA LEU A 287 -2.79 17.76 -6.62
C LEU A 287 -2.37 18.01 -8.07
N THR A 288 -3.34 18.25 -8.95
CA THR A 288 -3.11 18.48 -10.38
C THR A 288 -3.02 19.96 -10.76
N CYS A 289 -3.44 20.86 -9.87
CA CYS A 289 -3.45 22.29 -10.13
C CYS A 289 -2.01 22.86 -10.19
N PRO A 290 -1.59 23.45 -11.31
CA PRO A 290 -0.25 24.03 -11.44
C PRO A 290 -0.06 25.31 -10.59
N HIS A 291 -1.17 25.90 -10.16
CA HIS A 291 -1.21 27.16 -9.39
C HIS A 291 -1.08 26.96 -7.89
N ILE A 292 -1.19 25.71 -7.41
CA ILE A 292 -1.07 25.35 -6.00
C ILE A 292 0.30 24.70 -5.77
N PRO A 293 1.12 25.19 -4.83
CA PRO A 293 2.34 24.51 -4.41
C PRO A 293 2.07 23.05 -4.05
N GLN A 294 2.90 22.13 -4.56
CA GLN A 294 2.81 20.68 -4.27
C GLN A 294 3.36 20.36 -2.86
N ILE A 295 2.76 20.98 -1.84
CA ILE A 295 3.12 20.76 -0.44
C ILE A 295 2.19 19.75 0.25
N PHE A 296 0.97 19.56 -0.28
CA PHE A 296 -0.02 18.63 0.26
C PHE A 296 0.21 17.21 -0.25
N HIS A 297 0.02 16.25 0.64
CA HIS A 297 0.22 14.82 0.43
C HIS A 297 -1.00 14.03 0.90
N ASP A 298 -1.07 12.72 0.61
CA ASP A 298 -2.25 11.91 0.98
C ASP A 298 -2.49 11.89 2.49
N ARG A 299 -1.44 12.13 3.27
CA ARG A 299 -1.50 12.26 4.73
C ARG A 299 -2.44 13.37 5.18
N ASP A 300 -2.43 14.51 4.50
CA ASP A 300 -3.27 15.67 4.86
C ASP A 300 -4.74 15.35 4.61
N PHE A 301 -5.03 14.73 3.46
CA PHE A 301 -6.37 14.24 3.13
C PHE A 301 -6.85 13.15 4.12
N ILE A 302 -5.99 12.20 4.48
CA ILE A 302 -6.31 11.13 5.45
C ILE A 302 -6.63 11.71 6.81
N TYR A 303 -5.85 12.69 7.30
CA TYR A 303 -6.11 13.26 8.61
C TYR A 303 -7.38 14.12 8.63
N MET A 304 -7.64 14.91 7.58
CA MET A 304 -8.91 15.61 7.41
C MET A 304 -10.10 14.65 7.48
N LEU A 305 -10.05 13.53 6.76
CA LEU A 305 -11.12 12.53 6.81
C LEU A 305 -11.28 11.89 8.20
N ARG A 306 -10.18 11.68 8.92
CA ARG A 306 -10.21 11.13 10.29
C ARG A 306 -10.73 12.13 11.31
N GLU A 307 -10.53 13.42 11.10
CA GLU A 307 -11.14 14.46 11.91
C GLU A 307 -12.66 14.48 11.68
N LEU A 308 -13.08 14.49 10.42
CA LEU A 308 -14.51 14.46 10.05
C LEU A 308 -15.23 13.20 10.52
N ARG A 309 -14.52 12.10 10.75
CA ARG A 309 -15.09 10.89 11.34
C ARG A 309 -15.70 11.14 12.72
N PHE A 310 -15.15 12.04 13.53
CA PHE A 310 -15.67 12.29 14.88
C PHE A 310 -17.08 12.89 14.88
N ASP A 311 -17.50 13.52 13.78
CA ASP A 311 -18.86 14.05 13.61
C ASP A 311 -19.87 13.01 13.12
N LEU A 312 -19.40 11.84 12.68
CA LEU A 312 -20.26 10.77 12.21
C LEU A 312 -20.75 9.93 13.40
N PRO A 313 -22.03 9.53 13.42
CA PRO A 313 -22.56 8.70 14.50
C PRO A 313 -21.79 7.37 14.55
N THR A 314 -21.28 7.03 15.73
CA THR A 314 -20.67 5.72 15.98
C THR A 314 -21.73 4.64 15.86
N THR A 315 -21.49 3.62 15.04
CA THR A 315 -22.38 2.47 14.74
C THR A 315 -22.71 1.56 15.94
N THR A 316 -22.60 2.05 17.18
CA THR A 316 -22.80 1.28 18.43
C THR A 316 -24.11 1.56 19.16
N THR A 317 -25.04 2.36 18.63
CA THR A 317 -26.36 2.51 19.25
C THR A 317 -27.39 1.58 18.61
N THR A 318 -27.67 0.52 19.36
CA THR A 318 -28.87 -0.34 19.40
C THR A 318 -30.02 0.02 18.47
N SER A 319 -30.49 -1.04 17.80
CA SER A 319 -31.85 -1.23 17.28
C SER A 319 -32.91 -0.45 18.07
N ASP A 320 -33.74 0.27 17.32
CA ASP A 320 -34.99 0.96 17.70
C ASP A 320 -34.88 2.48 17.68
N ASP A 321 -34.72 3.04 16.47
CA ASP A 321 -35.45 4.24 16.03
C ASP A 321 -35.12 4.51 14.55
N GLN A 322 -35.87 3.83 13.67
CA GLN A 322 -35.83 4.04 12.23
C GLN A 322 -36.50 5.37 11.85
N THR A 323 -35.94 6.55 12.17
CA THR A 323 -36.18 7.78 11.37
C THR A 323 -35.34 9.05 11.67
N THR A 324 -34.35 9.07 12.55
CA THR A 324 -33.66 10.35 12.86
C THR A 324 -32.18 10.20 13.25
N ALA A 325 -31.28 10.32 12.27
CA ALA A 325 -29.93 10.93 12.41
C ALA A 325 -29.17 10.99 11.06
N ILE A 326 -29.77 11.58 10.02
CA ILE A 326 -29.02 12.01 8.83
C ILE A 326 -28.51 13.43 9.10
N SER A 327 -27.53 13.56 9.99
CA SER A 327 -26.75 14.79 10.14
C SER A 327 -25.28 14.43 9.92
N GLY A 328 -24.96 14.03 8.69
CA GLY A 328 -23.58 13.89 8.23
C GLY A 328 -22.89 15.25 8.13
N ILE A 329 -21.55 15.22 8.22
CA ILE A 329 -20.56 16.30 8.07
C ILE A 329 -21.17 17.70 7.90
N THR A 330 -21.08 18.51 8.95
CA THR A 330 -21.61 19.88 8.94
C THR A 330 -20.71 20.83 8.15
N PRO A 331 -21.23 21.94 7.59
CA PRO A 331 -20.39 22.92 6.89
C PRO A 331 -19.29 23.50 7.77
N ILE A 332 -19.56 23.71 9.06
CA ILE A 332 -18.57 24.29 9.99
C ILE A 332 -17.46 23.30 10.32
N SER A 333 -17.79 22.03 10.52
CA SER A 333 -16.76 21.02 10.78
C SER A 333 -15.95 20.67 9.54
N LEU A 334 -16.58 20.69 8.36
CA LEU A 334 -15.85 20.63 7.10
C LEU A 334 -14.89 21.81 6.93
N LEU A 335 -15.30 23.02 7.28
CA LEU A 335 -14.44 24.19 7.21
C LEU A 335 -13.24 24.05 8.14
N HIS A 336 -13.45 23.69 9.40
CA HIS A 336 -12.37 23.49 10.36
C HIS A 336 -11.39 22.40 9.91
N ALA A 337 -11.88 21.24 9.48
CA ALA A 337 -11.01 20.16 9.00
C ALA A 337 -10.18 20.57 7.76
N LEU A 338 -10.75 21.41 6.88
CA LEU A 338 -10.00 21.98 5.76
C LEU A 338 -8.95 22.99 6.24
N GLU A 339 -9.28 23.85 7.19
CA GLU A 339 -8.33 24.83 7.76
C GLU A 339 -7.20 24.15 8.53
N ASP A 340 -7.46 23.06 9.25
CA ASP A 340 -6.47 22.35 10.07
C ASP A 340 -5.50 21.52 9.22
N HIS A 341 -5.95 21.01 8.07
CA HIS A 341 -5.16 20.08 7.25
C HIS A 341 -4.71 20.62 5.89
N PHE A 342 -5.36 21.66 5.34
CA PHE A 342 -4.98 22.30 4.08
C PHE A 342 -4.59 23.77 4.28
N ASN A 343 -3.69 24.02 5.24
CA ASN A 343 -3.10 25.33 5.53
C ASN A 343 -1.64 25.45 5.05
N GLY A 344 -1.00 26.57 5.38
CA GLY A 344 0.43 26.76 5.17
C GLY A 344 0.83 27.33 3.81
N ILE A 345 -0.15 27.67 2.95
CA ILE A 345 0.09 28.41 1.70
C ILE A 345 -0.27 29.87 1.92
N ASP A 346 0.71 30.77 1.71
CA ASP A 346 0.43 32.20 1.74
C ASP A 346 -0.40 32.59 0.50
N LYS A 347 -1.27 33.60 0.63
CA LYS A 347 -2.08 34.13 -0.47
C LYS A 347 -1.23 34.48 -1.69
N VAL A 348 0.02 34.91 -1.48
CA VAL A 348 0.96 35.26 -2.56
C VAL A 348 1.55 34.05 -3.30
N GLU A 349 1.43 32.85 -2.74
CA GLU A 349 1.95 31.61 -3.33
C GLU A 349 0.95 30.90 -4.24
N PHE A 350 -0.33 31.28 -4.17
CA PHE A 350 -1.31 30.92 -5.19
C PHE A 350 -0.98 31.70 -6.47
N ARG A 351 -0.44 31.00 -7.47
CA ARG A 351 0.06 31.63 -8.72
C ARG A 351 -0.99 31.79 -9.78
#